data_AF-A0A7V5P3P6-F1
#
_entry.id   AF-A0A7V5P3P6-F1
#
_cell.length_a   1.000
_cell.length_b   1.000
_cell.length_c   1.000
_cell.angle_alpha   90.00
_cell.angle_beta   90.00
_cell.angle_gamma   90.00
#
_symmetry.space_group_name_H-M   'P 1'
#
loop_
_entity.id
_entity.type
_entity.pdbx_description
1 polymer ?
#
loop_
_entity_poly.entity_id
_entity_poly.type
_entity_poly.pdbx_seq_one_letter_code
_entity_poly.pdbx_strand_id
1 'polypeptide(L)'
;MDCIDVKREGKTTEFQYLIILAGISKKLQEAIEKEISGTKVEIIGVDAVGPQVGKDLRTSGLLAAIYSLIAITIYVAFRFDFRFAPGAFLSLLHDGLITLGVLTLLRFEFDMTGLAAIMTLLGYSINDTIVVYDRVRENLVKHKTKTLGEIINISINETLGRSIITSLTVLIVSAVLLFYGGHTLRTFSFVMFFGVIIGTYSSIYIAAPLALYTERIMKAYTLKAIKK
;
A
#
# COMPACT_ATOMS: atom_id res chain seq x y z
N MET A 1 -24.74 14.49 -12.23
CA MET A 1 -25.32 13.20 -11.78
C MET A 1 -24.93 13.09 -10.33
N ASP A 2 -25.81 13.62 -9.48
CA ASP A 2 -25.57 13.76 -8.05
C ASP A 2 -25.81 12.40 -7.41
N CYS A 3 -24.75 11.62 -7.23
CA CYS A 3 -24.81 10.37 -6.51
C CYS A 3 -24.88 10.68 -5.02
N ILE A 4 -26.08 10.67 -4.45
CA ILE A 4 -26.31 10.67 -3.01
C ILE A 4 -25.99 9.25 -2.53
N ASP A 5 -24.81 9.03 -1.96
CA ASP A 5 -24.49 7.79 -1.25
C ASP A 5 -24.86 7.97 0.22
N VAL A 6 -25.82 7.17 0.70
CA VAL A 6 -26.30 7.20 2.09
C VAL A 6 -25.86 5.92 2.76
N LYS A 7 -24.86 6.02 3.63
CA LYS A 7 -24.36 4.88 4.40
C LYS A 7 -24.86 4.96 5.84
N ARG A 8 -25.60 3.93 6.28
CA ARG A 8 -26.18 3.82 7.63
C ARG A 8 -25.25 2.98 8.50
N GLU A 9 -24.66 3.56 9.56
CA GLU A 9 -23.98 2.78 10.61
C GLU A 9 -24.19 3.39 12.01
N GLY A 10 -24.58 2.54 12.99
CA GLY A 10 -24.80 2.92 14.39
C GLY A 10 -25.77 1.95 15.12
N LYS A 11 -25.49 1.62 16.39
CA LYS A 11 -26.41 0.85 17.27
C LYS A 11 -27.59 1.74 17.70
N THR A 12 -28.74 1.08 17.88
CA THR A 12 -30.13 1.45 18.22
C THR A 12 -30.50 2.77 18.93
N THR A 13 -29.57 3.64 19.33
CA THR A 13 -29.89 4.92 20.02
C THR A 13 -29.18 6.16 19.46
N GLU A 14 -28.10 6.04 18.67
CA GLU A 14 -27.48 7.17 17.95
C GLU A 14 -27.21 6.76 16.50
N PHE A 15 -27.88 7.44 15.56
CA PHE A 15 -27.71 7.18 14.13
C PHE A 15 -26.75 8.19 13.53
N GLN A 16 -25.60 7.72 13.05
CA GLN A 16 -24.68 8.55 12.27
C GLN A 16 -24.86 8.24 10.78
N TYR A 17 -25.09 9.30 9.99
CA TYR A 17 -25.18 9.24 8.54
C TYR A 17 -24.11 10.16 7.96
N LEU A 18 -23.24 9.60 7.12
CA LEU A 18 -22.34 10.40 6.29
C LEU A 18 -23.04 10.69 4.96
N ILE A 19 -23.21 11.96 4.64
CA ILE A 19 -23.83 12.42 3.39
C ILE A 19 -22.85 13.39 2.71
N ILE A 20 -22.27 12.97 1.59
CA ILE A 20 -21.31 13.77 0.83
C ILE A 20 -22.09 14.64 -0.17
N LEU A 21 -22.30 15.91 0.18
CA LEU A 21 -22.98 16.87 -0.69
C LEU A 21 -22.19 18.17 -0.77
N ALA A 22 -21.89 18.61 -1.99
CA ALA A 22 -21.28 19.90 -2.23
C ALA A 22 -22.32 21.03 -2.05
N GLY A 23 -22.21 21.80 -0.96
CA GLY A 23 -22.90 23.09 -0.81
C GLY A 23 -24.40 23.07 -0.48
N ILE A 24 -24.98 21.90 -0.14
CA ILE A 24 -26.42 21.75 0.18
C ILE A 24 -26.67 21.48 1.68
N SER A 25 -25.62 21.42 2.50
CA SER A 25 -25.68 21.02 3.92
C SER A 25 -26.76 21.74 4.75
N LYS A 26 -26.86 23.07 4.62
CA LYS A 26 -27.90 23.87 5.33
C LYS A 26 -29.32 23.55 4.87
N LYS A 27 -29.56 23.50 3.55
CA LYS A 27 -30.88 23.19 2.98
C LYS A 27 -31.31 21.77 3.30
N LEU A 28 -30.35 20.84 3.38
CA LEU A 28 -30.62 19.46 3.75
C LEU A 28 -30.99 19.35 5.23
N GLN A 29 -30.26 20.03 6.12
CA GLN A 29 -30.60 20.05 7.55
C GLN A 29 -32.01 20.61 7.76
N GLU A 30 -32.32 21.75 7.16
CA GLU A 30 -33.65 22.37 7.22
C GLU A 30 -34.75 21.46 6.66
N ALA A 31 -34.47 20.71 5.58
CA ALA A 31 -35.42 19.74 5.02
C ALA A 31 -35.65 18.56 5.98
N ILE A 32 -34.59 17.95 6.52
CA ILE A 32 -34.69 16.79 7.42
C ILE A 32 -35.38 17.16 8.73
N GLU A 33 -35.04 18.29 9.34
CA GLU A 33 -35.67 18.76 10.58
C GLU A 33 -37.15 19.11 10.39
N LYS A 34 -37.52 19.55 9.18
CA LYS A 34 -38.91 19.88 8.82
C LYS A 34 -39.76 18.63 8.55
N GLU A 35 -39.17 17.60 7.94
CA GLU A 35 -39.86 16.36 7.56
C GLU A 35 -39.91 15.34 8.71
N ILE A 36 -38.94 15.36 9.63
CA ILE A 36 -38.87 14.46 10.79
C ILE A 36 -38.96 15.28 12.08
N SER A 37 -40.19 15.61 12.48
CA SER A 37 -40.47 16.38 13.69
C SER A 37 -39.94 15.67 14.94
N GLY A 38 -39.00 16.30 15.66
CA GLY A 38 -38.45 15.78 16.92
C GLY A 38 -37.03 15.18 16.84
N THR A 39 -36.39 15.20 15.67
CA THR A 39 -35.00 14.74 15.51
C THR A 39 -34.06 15.94 15.45
N LYS A 40 -33.09 16.02 16.37
CA LYS A 40 -32.05 17.05 16.36
C LYS A 40 -30.92 16.56 15.45
N VAL A 41 -30.77 17.16 14.28
CA VAL A 41 -29.71 16.81 13.34
C VAL A 41 -28.50 17.68 13.63
N GLU A 42 -27.41 17.08 14.09
CA GLU A 42 -26.15 17.78 14.30
C GLU A 42 -25.21 17.50 13.12
N ILE A 43 -24.80 18.56 12.43
CA ILE A 43 -23.80 18.45 11.36
C ILE A 43 -22.43 18.29 12.02
N ILE A 44 -21.90 17.07 11.98
CA ILE A 44 -20.61 16.72 12.58
C ILE A 44 -19.43 17.26 11.72
N GLY A 45 -19.65 17.49 10.42
CA GLY A 45 -18.66 18.09 9.52
C GLY A 45 -19.16 18.25 8.09
N VAL A 46 -18.62 19.22 7.35
CA VAL A 46 -18.86 19.41 5.91
C VAL A 46 -17.51 19.55 5.23
N ASP A 47 -17.11 18.50 4.52
CA ASP A 47 -15.91 18.52 3.68
C ASP A 47 -16.30 18.78 2.23
N ALA A 48 -15.90 19.93 1.70
CA ALA A 48 -16.13 20.29 0.31
C ALA A 48 -14.80 20.62 -0.36
N VAL A 49 -14.41 19.80 -1.33
CA VAL A 49 -13.19 20.01 -2.13
C VAL A 49 -13.57 20.58 -3.48
N GLY A 50 -13.03 21.76 -3.81
CA GLY A 50 -13.23 22.38 -5.12
C GLY A 50 -12.57 21.57 -6.25
N PRO A 51 -13.13 21.55 -7.48
CA PRO A 51 -12.60 20.76 -8.60
C PRO A 51 -11.12 21.03 -8.93
N GLN A 52 -10.70 22.29 -8.78
CA GLN A 52 -9.31 22.70 -9.00
C GLN A 52 -8.38 22.07 -7.95
N VAL A 53 -8.71 22.23 -6.67
CA VAL A 53 -7.92 21.68 -5.56
C VAL A 53 -7.87 20.15 -5.64
N GLY A 54 -8.98 19.49 -5.95
CA GLY A 54 -9.00 18.03 -6.14
C GLY A 54 -8.08 17.55 -7.26
N LYS A 55 -8.01 18.28 -8.39
CA LYS A 55 -7.10 17.97 -9.50
C LYS A 55 -5.64 18.12 -9.11
N ASP A 56 -5.31 19.20 -8.41
CA ASP A 56 -3.94 19.47 -7.96
C ASP A 56 -3.50 18.41 -6.94
N LEU A 57 -4.36 18.07 -5.98
CA LEU A 57 -4.12 17.02 -4.99
C LEU A 57 -3.90 15.64 -5.63
N ARG A 58 -4.73 15.27 -6.61
CA ARG A 58 -4.55 14.01 -7.36
C ARG A 58 -3.22 13.96 -8.08
N THR A 59 -2.85 15.05 -8.75
CA THR A 59 -1.61 15.12 -9.54
C THR A 59 -0.39 15.05 -8.62
N SER A 60 -0.40 15.82 -7.53
CA SER A 60 0.65 15.80 -6.52
C SER A 60 0.79 14.44 -5.85
N GLY A 61 -0.33 13.77 -5.53
CA GLY A 61 -0.31 12.42 -4.96
C GLY A 61 0.30 11.37 -5.91
N LEU A 62 -0.06 11.43 -7.19
CA LEU A 62 0.51 10.55 -8.21
C LEU A 62 2.03 10.79 -8.37
N LEU A 63 2.44 12.05 -8.46
CA LEU A 63 3.86 12.42 -8.55
C LEU A 63 4.62 11.97 -7.29
N ALA A 64 4.06 12.15 -6.10
CA ALA A 64 4.66 11.69 -4.85
C ALA A 64 4.87 10.17 -4.84
N ALA A 65 3.90 9.39 -5.34
CA ALA A 65 4.03 7.93 -5.46
C ALA A 65 5.12 7.51 -6.46
N ILE A 66 5.23 8.21 -7.59
CA ILE A 66 6.28 7.94 -8.57
C ILE A 66 7.65 8.30 -8.00
N TYR A 67 7.78 9.46 -7.36
CA TYR A 67 9.03 9.88 -6.75
C TYR A 67 9.45 8.98 -5.58
N SER A 68 8.52 8.50 -4.77
CA SER A 68 8.83 7.55 -3.69
C SER A 68 9.34 6.22 -4.25
N LEU A 69 8.69 5.68 -5.29
CA LEU A 69 9.12 4.46 -5.95
C LEU A 69 10.53 4.59 -6.56
N ILE A 70 10.81 5.70 -7.25
CA ILE A 70 12.14 6.00 -7.80
C ILE A 70 13.17 6.14 -6.68
N ALA A 71 12.86 6.93 -5.64
CA ALA A 71 13.77 7.18 -4.52
C ALA A 71 14.13 5.89 -3.78
N ILE A 72 13.14 5.03 -3.52
CA ILE A 72 13.36 3.72 -2.89
C ILE A 72 14.22 2.83 -3.79
N THR A 73 13.96 2.81 -5.09
CA THR A 73 14.74 2.00 -6.04
C THR A 73 16.19 2.46 -6.12
N ILE A 74 16.42 3.78 -6.15
CA ILE A 74 17.75 4.38 -6.11
C ILE A 74 18.45 4.00 -4.79
N TYR A 75 17.75 4.12 -3.66
CA TYR A 75 18.28 3.72 -2.36
C TYR A 75 18.71 2.25 -2.35
N VAL A 76 17.87 1.33 -2.86
CA VAL A 76 18.21 -0.09 -2.97
C VAL A 76 19.41 -0.30 -3.89
N ALA A 77 19.49 0.40 -5.02
CA ALA A 77 20.59 0.31 -5.97
C ALA A 77 21.94 0.78 -5.39
N PHE A 78 21.93 1.75 -4.46
CA PHE A 78 23.14 2.17 -3.75
C PHE A 78 23.46 1.29 -2.53
N ARG A 79 22.43 0.79 -1.84
CA ARG A 79 22.58 0.00 -0.61
C ARG A 79 22.97 -1.46 -0.89
N PHE A 80 22.59 -1.98 -2.06
CA PHE A 80 22.81 -3.35 -2.54
C PHE A 80 23.43 -3.32 -3.95
N ASP A 81 23.83 -4.48 -4.49
CA ASP A 81 24.24 -4.56 -5.89
C ASP A 81 23.09 -4.13 -6.82
N PHE A 82 23.42 -3.42 -7.92
CA PHE A 82 22.46 -2.96 -8.93
C PHE A 82 21.54 -4.06 -9.48
N ARG A 83 21.92 -5.34 -9.35
CA ARG A 83 21.13 -6.51 -9.75
C ARG A 83 19.82 -6.66 -8.97
N PHE A 84 19.77 -6.14 -7.74
CA PHE A 84 18.62 -6.24 -6.83
C PHE A 84 17.58 -5.13 -7.03
N ALA A 85 17.98 -3.99 -7.62
CA ALA A 85 17.11 -2.83 -7.77
C ALA A 85 15.86 -3.09 -8.65
N PRO A 86 15.94 -3.79 -9.81
CA PRO A 86 14.75 -4.06 -10.62
C PRO A 86 13.75 -4.98 -9.94
N GLY A 87 14.22 -5.94 -9.14
CA GLY A 87 13.35 -6.81 -8.35
C GLY A 87 12.59 -6.05 -7.27
N ALA A 88 13.26 -5.12 -6.57
CA ALA A 88 12.63 -4.26 -5.57
C ALA A 88 11.59 -3.32 -6.21
N PHE A 89 11.93 -2.69 -7.34
CA PHE A 89 11.01 -1.81 -8.06
C PHE A 89 9.74 -2.55 -8.52
N LEU A 90 9.89 -3.75 -9.11
CA LEU A 90 8.77 -4.55 -9.59
C LEU A 90 7.88 -5.06 -8.45
N SER A 91 8.48 -5.47 -7.33
CA SER A 91 7.73 -5.89 -6.13
C SER A 91 6.90 -4.73 -5.58
N LEU A 92 7.48 -3.53 -5.44
CA LEU A 92 6.76 -2.34 -4.98
C LEU A 92 5.66 -1.89 -5.94
N LEU A 93 5.91 -1.94 -7.25
CA LEU A 93 4.88 -1.67 -8.25
C LEU A 93 3.71 -2.63 -8.11
N HIS A 94 3.99 -3.92 -7.98
CA HIS A 94 2.99 -4.95 -7.81
C HIS A 94 2.14 -4.67 -6.55
N ASP A 95 2.77 -4.37 -5.42
CA ASP A 95 2.07 -4.14 -4.14
C ASP A 95 1.15 -2.93 -4.21
N GLY A 96 1.65 -1.83 -4.78
CA GLY A 96 0.85 -0.61 -4.99
C GLY A 96 -0.32 -0.84 -5.95
N LEU A 97 -0.07 -1.48 -7.10
CA LEU A 97 -1.08 -1.71 -8.14
C LEU A 97 -2.19 -2.67 -7.68
N ILE A 98 -1.84 -3.79 -7.04
CA ILE A 98 -2.85 -4.73 -6.54
C ILE A 98 -3.68 -4.07 -5.42
N THR A 99 -3.04 -3.35 -4.51
CA THR A 99 -3.76 -2.69 -3.42
C THR A 99 -4.73 -1.62 -3.96
N LEU A 100 -4.30 -0.81 -4.93
CA LEU A 100 -5.18 0.14 -5.62
C LEU A 100 -6.30 -0.57 -6.41
N GLY A 101 -5.98 -1.69 -7.07
CA GLY A 101 -6.96 -2.52 -7.77
C GLY A 101 -8.05 -3.04 -6.84
N VAL A 102 -7.69 -3.50 -5.64
CA VAL A 102 -8.67 -3.97 -4.66
C VAL A 102 -9.48 -2.83 -4.04
N LEU A 103 -8.86 -1.68 -3.75
CA LEU A 103 -9.59 -0.49 -3.31
C LEU A 103 -10.67 -0.06 -4.31
N THR A 104 -10.30 0.01 -5.59
CA THR A 104 -11.24 0.41 -6.66
C THR A 104 -12.35 -0.62 -6.87
N LEU A 105 -12.03 -1.91 -6.79
CA LEU A 105 -13.02 -2.99 -6.90
C LEU A 105 -14.05 -2.95 -5.76
N LEU A 106 -13.60 -2.67 -4.54
CA LEU A 106 -14.46 -2.57 -3.36
C LEU A 106 -15.12 -1.20 -3.19
N ARG A 107 -14.90 -0.28 -4.15
CA ARG A 107 -15.44 1.09 -4.15
C ARG A 107 -15.10 1.88 -2.89
N PHE A 108 -13.89 1.68 -2.36
CA PHE A 108 -13.38 2.58 -1.32
C PHE A 108 -13.10 3.95 -1.91
N GLU A 109 -13.42 4.99 -1.15
CA GLU A 109 -13.07 6.36 -1.50
C GLU A 109 -11.55 6.55 -1.39
N PHE A 110 -10.96 7.12 -2.44
CA PHE A 110 -9.54 7.45 -2.47
C PHE A 110 -9.35 8.93 -2.19
N ASP A 111 -9.10 9.24 -0.93
CA ASP A 111 -8.84 10.56 -0.38
C ASP A 111 -7.37 10.71 0.03
N MET A 112 -7.06 11.77 0.79
CA MET A 112 -5.72 11.97 1.36
C MET A 112 -5.27 10.85 2.28
N THR A 113 -6.22 10.29 3.02
CA THR A 113 -5.99 9.17 3.93
C THR A 113 -5.59 7.92 3.15
N GLY A 114 -6.27 7.64 2.03
CA GLY A 114 -5.90 6.58 1.09
C GLY A 114 -4.51 6.76 0.49
N LEU A 115 -4.15 7.97 0.06
CA LEU A 115 -2.81 8.28 -0.44
C LEU A 115 -1.73 8.03 0.63
N ALA A 116 -1.93 8.52 1.85
CA ALA A 116 -1.02 8.33 2.96
C ALA A 116 -0.84 6.84 3.31
N ALA A 117 -1.92 6.07 3.23
CA ALA A 117 -1.90 4.62 3.46
C ALA A 117 -1.05 3.89 2.41
N ILE A 118 -1.21 4.22 1.12
CA ILE A 118 -0.41 3.63 0.05
C ILE A 118 1.07 3.99 0.22
N MET A 119 1.41 5.23 0.57
CA MET A 119 2.80 5.63 0.82
C MET A 119 3.41 4.86 1.99
N THR A 120 2.62 4.66 3.04
CA THR A 120 3.04 3.88 4.22
C THR A 120 3.24 2.41 3.86
N LEU A 121 2.33 1.84 3.07
CA LEU A 121 2.44 0.47 2.58
C LEU A 121 3.72 0.25 1.76
N LEU A 122 4.05 1.16 0.83
CA LEU A 122 5.27 1.04 0.03
C LEU A 122 6.54 1.05 0.91
N GLY A 123 6.58 1.95 1.91
CA GLY A 123 7.68 2.00 2.88
C GLY A 123 7.76 0.76 3.77
N TYR A 124 6.61 0.19 4.15
CA TYR A 124 6.55 -1.03 4.93
C TYR A 124 7.02 -2.25 4.11
N SER A 125 6.54 -2.42 2.87
CA SER A 125 6.85 -3.59 2.05
C SER A 125 8.34 -3.68 1.68
N ILE A 126 8.99 -2.54 1.39
CA ILE A 126 10.42 -2.55 1.07
C ILE A 126 11.27 -3.02 2.26
N ASN A 127 10.85 -2.77 3.50
CA ASN A 127 11.60 -3.22 4.68
C ASN A 127 11.79 -4.75 4.68
N ASP A 128 10.76 -5.50 4.31
CA ASP A 128 10.86 -6.96 4.24
C ASP A 128 11.77 -7.42 3.09
N THR A 129 11.65 -6.77 1.92
CA THR A 129 12.52 -7.02 0.77
C THR A 129 14.00 -6.78 1.10
N ILE A 130 14.32 -5.72 1.85
CA ILE A 130 15.69 -5.39 2.29
C ILE A 130 16.26 -6.50 3.18
N VAL A 131 15.46 -7.04 4.11
CA VAL A 131 15.91 -8.12 5.00
C VAL A 131 16.24 -9.38 4.20
N VAL A 132 15.39 -9.76 3.25
CA VAL A 132 15.64 -10.91 2.36
C VAL A 132 16.91 -10.68 1.53
N TYR A 133 17.06 -9.50 0.94
CA TYR A 133 18.24 -9.18 0.10
C TYR A 133 19.55 -9.16 0.90
N ASP A 134 19.53 -8.64 2.13
CA ASP A 134 20.69 -8.65 3.00
C ASP A 134 21.11 -10.10 3.32
N ARG A 135 20.13 -10.97 3.59
CA ARG A 135 20.41 -12.39 3.82
C ARG A 135 20.93 -13.12 2.58
N VAL A 136 20.38 -12.83 1.40
CA VAL A 136 20.88 -13.35 0.12
C VAL A 136 22.35 -12.95 -0.09
N ARG A 137 22.69 -11.69 0.17
CA ARG A 137 24.06 -11.19 0.05
C ARG A 137 25.00 -11.87 1.05
N GLU A 138 24.58 -12.07 2.28
CA GLU A 138 25.37 -12.77 3.29
C GLU A 138 25.63 -14.23 2.89
N ASN A 139 24.59 -14.93 2.42
CA ASN A 139 24.69 -16.33 2.01
C ASN A 139 25.46 -16.52 0.71
N LEU A 140 25.51 -15.52 -0.18
CA LEU A 140 26.40 -15.50 -1.35
C LEU A 140 27.88 -15.59 -0.96
N VAL A 141 28.27 -14.96 0.15
CA VAL A 141 29.65 -15.02 0.65
C VAL A 141 29.92 -16.35 1.36
N LYS A 142 28.95 -16.86 2.14
CA LYS A 142 29.07 -18.11 2.91
C LYS A 142 29.03 -19.37 2.05
N HIS A 143 28.24 -19.38 0.98
CA HIS A 143 27.95 -20.58 0.16
C HIS A 143 28.40 -20.41 -1.29
N LYS A 144 29.70 -20.20 -1.51
CA LYS A 144 30.29 -19.93 -2.84
C LYS A 144 30.08 -21.05 -3.89
N THR A 145 29.79 -22.27 -3.46
CA THR A 145 29.60 -23.45 -4.33
C THR A 145 28.14 -23.70 -4.69
N LYS A 146 27.19 -23.07 -3.99
CA LYS A 146 25.75 -23.26 -4.25
C LYS A 146 25.28 -22.35 -5.39
N THR A 147 24.25 -22.79 -6.09
CA THR A 147 23.60 -21.98 -7.11
C THR A 147 22.85 -20.81 -6.45
N LEU A 148 22.68 -19.72 -7.19
CA LEU A 148 21.97 -18.53 -6.70
C LEU A 148 20.52 -18.85 -6.26
N GLY A 149 19.85 -19.79 -6.95
CA GLY A 149 18.50 -20.22 -6.58
C GLY A 149 18.46 -20.94 -5.22
N GLU A 150 19.43 -21.81 -4.94
CA GLU A 150 19.55 -22.47 -3.63
C GLU A 150 19.87 -21.47 -2.53
N ILE A 151 20.74 -20.49 -2.82
CA ILE A 151 21.09 -19.42 -1.89
C ILE A 151 19.85 -18.58 -1.53
N ILE A 152 19.04 -18.23 -2.52
CA ILE A 152 17.78 -17.51 -2.26
C ILE A 152 16.83 -18.37 -1.42
N ASN A 153 16.65 -19.64 -1.74
CA ASN A 153 15.79 -20.52 -0.96
C ASN A 153 16.25 -20.65 0.51
N ILE A 154 17.56 -20.79 0.75
CA ILE A 154 18.11 -20.80 2.11
C ILE A 154 17.83 -19.47 2.81
N SER A 155 18.08 -18.36 2.12
CA SER A 155 17.91 -17.01 2.67
C SER A 155 16.46 -16.72 3.06
N ILE A 156 15.50 -17.09 2.19
CA ILE A 156 14.06 -16.98 2.46
C ILE A 156 13.70 -17.76 3.73
N ASN A 157 14.13 -19.02 3.84
CA ASN A 157 13.79 -19.84 5.01
C ASN A 157 14.38 -19.26 6.31
N GLU A 158 15.59 -18.69 6.27
CA GLU A 158 16.21 -18.06 7.44
C GLU A 158 15.52 -16.75 7.85
N THR A 159 14.96 -16.00 6.90
CA THR A 159 14.26 -14.72 7.19
C THR A 159 12.78 -14.89 7.46
N LEU A 160 12.17 -16.01 7.03
CA LEU A 160 10.72 -16.23 7.06
C LEU A 160 10.10 -16.00 8.44
N GLY A 161 10.73 -16.51 9.50
CA GLY A 161 10.23 -16.33 10.87
C GLY A 161 10.14 -14.86 11.27
N ARG A 162 11.11 -14.03 10.86
CA ARG A 162 11.08 -12.59 11.12
C ARG A 162 9.98 -11.92 10.31
N SER A 163 9.92 -12.18 9.01
CA SER A 163 8.92 -11.59 8.11
C SER A 163 7.50 -11.86 8.60
N ILE A 164 7.19 -13.12 8.94
CA ILE A 164 5.89 -13.52 9.49
C ILE A 164 5.56 -12.75 10.77
N ILE A 165 6.49 -12.67 11.73
CA ILE A 165 6.25 -11.96 12.99
C ILE A 165 5.97 -10.48 12.74
N THR A 166 6.78 -9.82 11.89
CA THR A 166 6.59 -8.40 11.58
C THR A 166 5.33 -8.11 10.78
N SER A 167 4.87 -9.02 9.94
CA SER A 167 3.62 -8.87 9.20
C SER A 167 2.42 -9.16 10.07
N LEU A 168 2.50 -10.18 10.92
CA LEU A 168 1.41 -10.53 11.83
C LEU A 168 1.12 -9.41 12.83
N THR A 169 2.16 -8.76 13.39
CA THR A 169 1.95 -7.65 14.33
C THR A 169 1.23 -6.47 13.66
N VAL A 170 1.62 -6.11 12.43
CA VAL A 170 0.95 -5.04 11.68
C VAL A 170 -0.46 -5.47 11.27
N LEU A 171 -0.68 -6.75 10.90
CA LEU A 171 -2.00 -7.28 10.59
C LEU A 171 -2.94 -7.22 11.79
N ILE A 172 -2.46 -7.54 12.99
CA ILE A 172 -3.27 -7.43 14.22
C ILE A 172 -3.67 -5.97 14.47
N VAL A 173 -2.72 -5.05 14.41
CA VAL A 173 -3.00 -3.61 14.64
C VAL A 173 -3.94 -3.05 13.58
N SER A 174 -3.68 -3.34 12.31
CA SER A 174 -4.53 -2.88 11.20
C SER A 174 -5.93 -3.52 11.23
N ALA A 175 -6.06 -4.78 11.66
CA ALA A 175 -7.37 -5.41 11.88
C ALA A 175 -8.17 -4.71 12.99
N VAL A 176 -7.53 -4.41 14.13
CA VAL A 176 -8.19 -3.66 15.21
C VAL A 176 -8.62 -2.28 14.71
N LEU A 177 -7.77 -1.57 13.97
CA LEU A 177 -8.14 -0.29 13.37
C LEU A 177 -9.25 -0.42 12.30
N LEU A 178 -9.29 -1.52 11.56
CA LEU A 178 -10.32 -1.75 10.55
C LEU A 178 -11.71 -1.96 11.16
N PHE A 179 -11.79 -2.69 12.27
CA PHE A 179 -13.06 -2.97 12.94
C PHE A 179 -13.46 -1.90 13.96
N TYR A 180 -12.50 -1.22 14.60
CA TYR A 180 -12.75 -0.29 15.70
C TYR A 180 -12.27 1.16 15.45
N GLY A 181 -11.58 1.44 14.34
CA GLY A 181 -11.00 2.77 14.04
C GLY A 181 -11.97 3.80 13.46
N GLY A 182 -13.23 3.44 13.24
CA GLY A 182 -14.26 4.34 12.71
C GLY A 182 -14.09 4.65 11.21
N HIS A 183 -14.92 5.56 10.70
CA HIS A 183 -15.02 5.82 9.26
C HIS A 183 -13.75 6.45 8.67
N THR A 184 -13.19 7.45 9.36
CA THR A 184 -12.02 8.21 8.88
C THR A 184 -10.79 7.33 8.67
N LEU A 185 -10.58 6.30 9.50
CA LEU A 185 -9.42 5.40 9.40
C LEU A 185 -9.72 4.13 8.61
N ARG A 186 -10.95 3.93 8.14
CA ARG A 186 -11.38 2.69 7.49
C ARG A 186 -10.58 2.42 6.21
N THR A 187 -10.38 3.44 5.37
CA THR A 187 -9.56 3.31 4.14
C THR A 187 -8.10 3.02 4.49
N PHE A 188 -7.53 3.75 5.45
CA PHE A 188 -6.13 3.53 5.85
C PHE A 188 -5.88 2.13 6.39
N SER A 189 -6.70 1.71 7.34
CA SER A 189 -6.60 0.40 7.98
C SER A 189 -6.84 -0.74 7.00
N PHE A 190 -7.78 -0.58 6.06
CA PHE A 190 -8.02 -1.56 5.00
C PHE A 190 -6.82 -1.71 4.07
N VAL A 191 -6.24 -0.59 3.62
CA VAL A 191 -5.01 -0.57 2.80
C VAL A 191 -3.87 -1.27 3.50
N MET A 192 -3.65 -0.96 4.79
CA MET A 192 -2.59 -1.60 5.56
C MET A 192 -2.87 -3.09 5.77
N PHE A 193 -4.10 -3.47 6.10
CA PHE A 193 -4.47 -4.86 6.34
C PHE A 193 -4.28 -5.72 5.10
N PHE A 194 -4.84 -5.31 3.96
CA PHE A 194 -4.74 -6.08 2.72
C PHE A 194 -3.35 -5.94 2.08
N GLY A 195 -2.78 -4.74 2.10
CA GLY A 195 -1.48 -4.44 1.53
C GLY A 195 -0.34 -5.19 2.22
N VAL A 196 -0.37 -5.34 3.55
CA VAL A 196 0.65 -6.13 4.27
C VAL A 196 0.61 -7.58 3.82
N ILE A 197 -0.57 -8.20 3.67
CA ILE A 197 -0.67 -9.57 3.15
C ILE A 197 -0.01 -9.67 1.77
N ILE A 198 -0.28 -8.69 0.90
CA ILE A 198 0.31 -8.64 -0.43
C ILE A 198 1.82 -8.49 -0.38
N GLY A 199 2.29 -7.51 0.39
CA GLY A 199 3.71 -7.18 0.51
C GLY A 199 4.53 -8.35 1.04
N THR A 200 4.02 -9.06 2.06
CA THR A 200 4.71 -10.21 2.65
C THR A 200 4.89 -11.36 1.64
N TYR A 201 3.90 -11.63 0.78
CA TYR A 201 4.12 -12.66 -0.26
C TYR A 201 5.01 -12.14 -1.38
N SER A 202 4.89 -10.86 -1.75
CA SER A 202 5.62 -10.24 -2.85
C SER A 202 7.12 -10.16 -2.57
N SER A 203 7.52 -9.75 -1.37
CA SER A 203 8.92 -9.71 -0.94
C SER A 203 9.59 -11.10 -1.01
N ILE A 204 8.85 -12.17 -0.68
CA ILE A 204 9.36 -13.54 -0.64
C ILE A 204 9.36 -14.18 -2.03
N TYR A 205 8.24 -14.11 -2.76
CA TYR A 205 8.01 -14.90 -3.98
C TYR A 205 8.19 -14.12 -5.27
N ILE A 206 8.23 -12.79 -5.23
CA ILE A 206 8.37 -11.93 -6.43
C ILE A 206 9.77 -11.29 -6.44
N ALA A 207 10.15 -10.58 -5.39
CA ALA A 207 11.40 -9.81 -5.36
C ALA A 207 12.64 -10.72 -5.50
N ALA A 208 12.71 -11.81 -4.72
CA ALA A 208 13.88 -12.69 -4.72
C ALA A 208 14.08 -13.46 -6.04
N PRO A 209 13.05 -14.10 -6.65
CA PRO A 209 13.22 -14.75 -7.95
C PRO A 209 13.46 -13.77 -9.10
N LEU A 210 12.89 -12.57 -9.05
CA LEU A 210 13.18 -11.54 -10.05
C LEU A 210 14.64 -11.08 -9.99
N ALA A 211 15.23 -10.98 -8.80
CA ALA A 211 16.67 -10.70 -8.66
C ALA A 211 17.54 -11.79 -9.33
N LEU A 212 17.13 -13.06 -9.30
CA LEU A 212 17.79 -14.14 -10.06
C LEU A 212 17.74 -13.88 -11.57
N TYR A 213 16.58 -13.46 -12.05
CA TYR A 213 16.35 -13.25 -13.47
C TYR A 213 17.20 -12.09 -14.00
N THR A 214 17.29 -10.99 -13.26
CA THR A 214 18.18 -9.88 -13.60
C THR A 214 19.65 -10.28 -13.58
N GLU A 215 20.10 -11.11 -12.64
CA GLU A 215 21.49 -11.59 -12.66
C GLU A 215 21.78 -12.46 -13.89
N ARG A 216 20.87 -13.38 -14.25
CA ARG A 216 21.04 -14.25 -15.43
C ARG A 216 21.14 -13.42 -16.71
N ILE A 217 20.28 -12.41 -16.85
CA ILE A 217 20.31 -11.48 -17.98
C ILE A 217 21.65 -10.71 -18.00
N MET A 218 22.05 -10.14 -16.87
CA MET A 218 23.28 -9.35 -16.78
C MET A 218 24.51 -10.18 -17.15
N LYS A 219 24.63 -11.41 -16.64
CA LYS A 219 25.70 -12.35 -17.03
C LYS A 219 25.68 -12.68 -18.53
N ALA A 220 24.51 -12.88 -19.13
CA ALA A 220 24.38 -13.14 -20.56
C ALA A 220 24.85 -11.95 -21.41
N TYR A 221 24.53 -10.71 -21.01
CA TYR A 221 25.01 -9.50 -21.69
C TYR A 221 26.53 -9.33 -21.54
N THR A 222 27.10 -9.54 -20.34
CA THR A 222 28.55 -9.45 -20.13
C THR A 222 29.32 -10.48 -20.94
N LEU A 223 28.85 -11.74 -20.97
CA LEU A 223 29.48 -12.79 -21.78
C LEU A 223 29.43 -12.50 -23.28
N LYS A 224 28.33 -11.90 -23.76
CA LYS A 224 28.18 -11.50 -25.17
C LYS A 224 29.07 -10.31 -25.54
N ALA A 225 29.34 -9.41 -24.60
CA ALA A 225 30.26 -8.29 -24.77
C ALA A 225 31.74 -8.72 -24.76
N ILE A 226 32.11 -9.75 -23.99
CA ILE A 226 33.49 -10.30 -23.95
C ILE A 226 33.81 -11.15 -25.19
N LYS A 227 32.79 -11.75 -25.82
CA LYS A 227 32.95 -12.59 -27.03
C LYS A 227 33.04 -11.79 -28.35
N LYS A 228 32.99 -10.47 -28.29
CA LYS A 228 33.08 -9.55 -29.43
C LYS A 228 34.39 -8.78 -29.37
#